data_AF-A0A6S7EXM7-F1
#
_entry.id   AF-A0A6S7EXM7-F1
#
_cell.length_a   1.000
_cell.length_b   1.000
_cell.length_c   1.000
_cell.angle_alpha   90.00
_cell.angle_beta   90.00
_cell.angle_gamma   90.00
#
_symmetry.space_group_name_H-M   'P 1'
#
loop_
_entity.id
_entity.type
_entity.pdbx_description
1 polymer ?
#
loop_
_entity_poly.entity_id
_entity_poly.type
_entity_poly.pdbx_seq_one_letter_code
_entity_poly.pdbx_strand_id
1 'polypeptide(L)'
;MGQYRYVRNDFQCKYLWVYMQPAFYGAFMNNVTAHGLLYLYEATREERYLLLADRLLMTSVDVDAPVPLCSQVEEGMWLHEYVFQSELESIAWCDYMKNGKWNLARVFNGHIHALFTLMRFREMTKQDFYDNAIAESTRLMGSLLESQVYDNRYFSYCVEMPVYPDYGQERAMLLAESLAELTRDESVMHGAQALKKIWPEVKANNAEIQTSGFSAAEKIYLSAVSKK
;
A
#
# COMPACT_ATOMS: atom_id res chain seq x y z
N MET A 1 28.97 -1.47 3.39
CA MET A 1 27.85 -2.34 2.95
C MET A 1 26.60 -2.15 3.82
N GLY A 2 26.03 -0.94 3.90
CA GLY A 2 24.89 -0.71 4.81
C GLY A 2 24.00 0.46 4.42
N GLN A 3 23.78 0.67 3.11
CA GLN A 3 22.98 1.77 2.57
C GLN A 3 21.48 1.59 2.86
N TYR A 4 20.96 0.37 2.71
CA TYR A 4 19.54 0.08 2.90
C TYR A 4 19.14 -0.17 4.36
N ARG A 5 17.93 0.25 4.71
CA ARG A 5 17.30 0.05 6.02
C ARG A 5 15.89 -0.49 5.85
N TYR A 6 15.62 -1.59 6.54
CA TYR A 6 14.35 -2.29 6.46
C TYR A 6 13.78 -2.50 7.85
N VAL A 7 12.50 -2.24 8.01
CA VAL A 7 11.71 -2.73 9.14
C VAL A 7 11.40 -4.19 8.86
N ARG A 8 12.03 -5.07 9.64
CA ARG A 8 12.00 -6.52 9.45
C ARG A 8 10.90 -7.15 10.29
N ASN A 9 10.01 -7.92 9.64
CA ASN A 9 8.97 -8.68 10.34
C ASN A 9 9.36 -10.16 10.39
N ASP A 10 9.80 -10.62 11.56
CA ASP A 10 10.33 -11.98 11.80
C ASP A 10 9.29 -12.97 12.35
N PHE A 11 8.02 -12.71 12.10
CA PHE A 11 6.92 -13.59 12.50
C PHE A 11 6.22 -14.16 11.26
N GLN A 12 5.58 -15.30 11.43
CA GLN A 12 4.74 -15.86 10.38
C GLN A 12 3.41 -15.09 10.34
N CYS A 13 3.10 -14.48 9.20
CA CYS A 13 1.83 -13.81 8.97
C CYS A 13 1.01 -14.61 7.97
N LYS A 14 -0.26 -14.89 8.30
CA LYS A 14 -1.22 -15.43 7.35
C LYS A 14 -1.99 -14.26 6.75
N TYR A 15 -1.80 -14.04 5.47
CA TYR A 15 -2.47 -12.99 4.72
C TYR A 15 -3.26 -13.64 3.59
N LEU A 16 -4.60 -13.52 3.68
CA LEU A 16 -5.56 -14.08 2.72
C LEU A 16 -5.25 -15.54 2.35
N TRP A 17 -5.22 -16.41 3.37
CA TRP A 17 -4.91 -17.83 3.24
C TRP A 17 -3.49 -18.19 2.77
N VAL A 18 -2.62 -17.21 2.51
CA VAL A 18 -1.21 -17.41 2.16
C VAL A 18 -0.34 -17.12 3.38
N TYR A 19 0.61 -18.01 3.66
CA TYR A 19 1.61 -17.76 4.69
C TYR A 19 2.78 -16.97 4.10
N MET A 20 3.00 -15.77 4.62
CA MET A 20 4.19 -14.96 4.37
C MET A 20 5.34 -15.56 5.19
N GLN A 21 6.39 -15.98 4.49
CA GLN A 21 7.59 -16.51 5.12
C GLN A 21 8.39 -15.37 5.77
N PRO A 22 8.83 -15.51 7.03
CA PRO A 22 9.72 -14.54 7.64
C PRO A 22 11.13 -14.62 7.00
N ALA A 23 11.82 -13.51 6.82
CA ALA A 23 11.35 -12.15 7.06
C ALA A 23 10.53 -11.60 5.89
N PHE A 24 9.50 -10.83 6.22
CA PHE A 24 8.78 -9.99 5.25
C PHE A 24 8.91 -8.50 5.58
N TYR A 25 8.70 -7.67 4.55
CA TYR A 25 9.01 -6.24 4.54
C TYR A 25 7.90 -5.45 3.85
N GLY A 26 8.03 -4.12 3.81
CA GLY A 26 7.11 -3.26 3.08
C GLY A 26 7.46 -1.78 3.21
N ALA A 27 7.16 -1.00 2.17
CA ALA A 27 7.24 0.45 2.21
C ALA A 27 6.31 1.01 3.29
N PHE A 28 5.14 0.41 3.50
CA PHE A 28 4.23 0.78 4.58
C PHE A 28 4.92 0.74 5.95
N MET A 29 5.58 -0.36 6.31
CA MET A 29 6.24 -0.51 7.61
C MET A 29 7.42 0.44 7.78
N ASN A 30 8.24 0.58 6.72
CA ASN A 30 9.35 1.54 6.71
C ASN A 30 8.84 2.96 6.93
N ASN A 31 7.82 3.37 6.20
CA ASN A 31 7.34 4.74 6.19
C ASN A 31 6.54 5.07 7.46
N VAL A 32 5.70 4.16 7.97
CA VAL A 32 5.04 4.37 9.28
C VAL A 32 6.08 4.48 10.41
N THR A 33 7.15 3.69 10.36
CA THR A 33 8.25 3.81 11.33
C THR A 33 8.99 5.13 11.17
N ALA A 34 9.29 5.54 9.94
CA ALA A 34 9.88 6.85 9.65
C ALA A 34 8.99 7.98 10.14
N HIS A 35 7.67 7.89 9.97
CA HIS A 35 6.71 8.87 10.45
C HIS A 35 6.75 9.04 11.98
N GLY A 36 6.85 7.94 12.72
CA GLY A 36 7.07 7.97 14.18
C GLY A 36 8.39 8.67 14.56
N LEU A 37 9.46 8.42 13.80
CA LEU A 37 10.75 9.08 14.00
C LEU A 37 10.69 10.58 13.69
N LEU A 38 9.93 11.00 12.68
CA LEU A 38 9.68 12.41 12.39
C LEU A 38 8.99 13.12 13.56
N TYR A 39 7.99 12.49 14.20
CA TYR A 39 7.38 13.04 15.42
C TYR A 39 8.35 13.14 16.58
N LEU A 40 9.22 12.13 16.77
CA LEU A 40 10.25 12.18 17.80
C LEU A 40 11.24 13.32 17.55
N TYR A 41 11.64 13.54 16.30
CA TYR A 41 12.46 14.69 15.93
C TYR A 41 11.76 16.02 16.24
N GLU A 42 10.47 16.17 15.92
CA GLU A 42 9.74 17.41 16.25
C GLU A 42 9.67 17.68 17.75
N ALA A 43 9.44 16.63 18.54
CA ALA A 43 9.30 16.75 20.00
C ALA A 43 10.64 16.98 20.71
N THR A 44 11.72 16.39 20.22
CA THR A 44 13.01 16.36 20.94
C THR A 44 14.12 17.17 20.30
N ARG A 45 14.00 17.48 18.99
CA ARG A 45 15.04 18.09 18.15
C ARG A 45 16.32 17.26 18.02
N GLU A 46 16.28 15.98 18.38
CA GLU A 46 17.40 15.05 18.23
C GLU A 46 17.54 14.60 16.76
N GLU A 47 18.56 15.12 16.06
CA GLU A 47 18.79 14.92 14.61
C GLU A 47 18.89 13.44 14.20
N ARG A 48 19.34 12.57 15.12
CA ARG A 48 19.44 11.13 14.86
C ARG A 48 18.11 10.51 14.41
N TYR A 49 16.97 11.04 14.88
CA TYR A 49 15.67 10.54 14.47
C TYR A 49 15.34 10.95 13.04
N LEU A 50 15.64 12.19 12.66
CA LEU A 50 15.47 12.66 11.28
C LEU A 50 16.36 11.86 10.32
N LEU A 51 17.64 11.66 10.67
CA LEU A 51 18.58 10.86 9.86
C LEU A 51 18.14 9.41 9.71
N LEU A 52 17.56 8.81 10.75
CA LEU A 52 17.05 7.45 10.68
C LEU A 52 15.77 7.36 9.85
N ALA A 53 14.87 8.36 9.98
CA ALA A 53 13.68 8.47 9.14
C ALA A 53 14.07 8.56 7.66
N ASP A 54 14.99 9.46 7.32
CA ASP A 54 15.50 9.65 5.97
C ASP A 54 16.03 8.33 5.36
N ARG A 55 16.87 7.59 6.09
CA ARG A 55 17.39 6.29 5.60
C ARG A 55 16.32 5.25 5.32
N LEU A 56 15.23 5.23 6.10
CA LEU A 56 14.10 4.34 5.85
C LEU A 56 13.33 4.77 4.59
N LEU A 57 13.09 6.08 4.44
CA LEU A 57 12.40 6.64 3.28
C LEU A 57 13.20 6.47 1.98
N MET A 58 14.51 6.72 2.00
CA MET A 58 15.41 6.43 0.88
C MET A 58 15.30 4.98 0.41
N THR A 59 15.22 4.03 1.35
CA THR A 59 15.09 2.61 1.00
C THR A 59 13.71 2.30 0.40
N SER A 60 12.66 3.02 0.81
CA SER A 60 11.30 2.80 0.33
C SER A 60 11.05 3.28 -1.10
N VAL A 61 11.91 4.15 -1.63
CA VAL A 61 11.76 4.73 -2.98
C VAL A 61 12.84 4.28 -3.96
N ASP A 62 13.79 3.46 -3.51
CA ASP A 62 14.87 2.93 -4.37
C ASP A 62 14.42 1.63 -5.05
N VAL A 63 14.23 1.69 -6.37
CA VAL A 63 13.82 0.55 -7.23
C VAL A 63 14.91 -0.51 -7.36
N ASP A 64 16.17 -0.16 -7.08
CA ASP A 64 17.32 -1.06 -7.14
C ASP A 64 17.62 -1.72 -5.78
N ALA A 65 16.79 -1.45 -4.76
CA ALA A 65 16.95 -2.04 -3.43
C ALA A 65 16.86 -3.59 -3.49
N PRO A 66 17.76 -4.33 -2.81
CA PRO A 66 17.74 -5.80 -2.80
C PRO A 66 16.43 -6.43 -2.31
N VAL A 67 15.69 -5.71 -1.47
CA VAL A 67 14.29 -6.01 -1.14
C VAL A 67 13.45 -4.87 -1.71
N PRO A 68 12.68 -5.11 -2.80
CA PRO A 68 12.06 -4.05 -3.57
C PRO A 68 10.80 -3.54 -2.86
N LEU A 69 10.96 -2.50 -2.04
CA LEU A 69 9.84 -1.85 -1.34
C LEU A 69 8.96 -1.02 -2.27
N CYS A 70 9.48 -0.68 -3.45
CA CYS A 70 8.72 -0.06 -4.53
C CYS A 70 8.95 -0.78 -5.87
N SER A 71 8.07 -0.50 -6.83
CA SER A 71 8.25 -0.89 -8.24
C SER A 71 7.93 0.28 -9.16
N GLN A 72 8.67 0.41 -10.26
CA GLN A 72 8.29 1.24 -11.38
C GLN A 72 7.36 0.45 -12.32
N VAL A 73 6.22 1.04 -12.66
CA VAL A 73 5.31 0.58 -13.72
C VAL A 73 5.12 1.70 -14.75
N GLU A 74 4.44 1.43 -15.86
CA GLU A 74 4.28 2.40 -16.97
C GLU A 74 3.62 3.71 -16.50
N GLU A 75 2.61 3.61 -15.63
CA GLU A 75 1.82 4.73 -15.15
C GLU A 75 2.41 5.41 -13.89
N GLY A 76 3.51 4.90 -13.33
CA GLY A 76 4.22 5.53 -12.21
C GLY A 76 4.88 4.55 -11.24
N MET A 77 5.09 5.00 -10.01
CA MET A 77 5.76 4.24 -8.95
C MET A 77 4.73 3.68 -7.97
N TRP A 78 4.86 2.42 -7.58
CA TRP A 78 4.07 1.83 -6.51
C TRP A 78 4.90 1.53 -5.27
N LEU A 79 4.46 2.01 -4.10
CA LEU A 79 5.00 1.68 -2.78
C LEU A 79 4.28 0.45 -2.20
N HIS A 80 4.97 -0.69 -2.08
CA HIS A 80 4.36 -1.96 -1.69
C HIS A 80 4.11 -2.05 -0.19
N GLU A 81 2.87 -2.39 0.22
CA GLU A 81 2.56 -2.66 1.63
C GLU A 81 3.27 -3.92 2.12
N TYR A 82 3.29 -4.96 1.29
CA TYR A 82 3.92 -6.24 1.62
C TYR A 82 4.86 -6.69 0.51
N VAL A 83 6.07 -7.06 0.92
CA VAL A 83 7.14 -7.68 0.14
C VAL A 83 7.57 -8.96 0.86
N PHE A 84 7.22 -10.12 0.31
CA PHE A 84 7.32 -11.38 1.03
C PHE A 84 7.64 -12.57 0.13
N GLN A 85 8.19 -13.62 0.73
CA GLN A 85 8.30 -14.94 0.10
C GLN A 85 7.12 -15.81 0.54
N SER A 86 6.68 -16.71 -0.33
CA SER A 86 5.62 -17.69 -0.05
C SER A 86 6.10 -19.08 -0.45
N GLU A 87 5.63 -20.11 0.26
CA GLU A 87 5.86 -21.52 -0.13
C GLU A 87 5.12 -21.88 -1.42
N LEU A 88 4.06 -21.14 -1.73
CA LEU A 88 3.31 -21.29 -2.97
C LEU A 88 4.04 -20.54 -4.10
N GLU A 89 4.48 -21.27 -5.13
CA GLU A 89 5.08 -20.70 -6.35
C GLU A 89 4.10 -19.77 -7.07
N SER A 90 2.82 -20.15 -7.09
CA SER A 90 1.70 -19.37 -7.62
C SER A 90 0.53 -19.36 -6.66
N ILE A 91 -0.10 -18.19 -6.50
CA ILE A 91 -1.28 -17.98 -5.68
C ILE A 91 -2.43 -17.82 -6.66
N ALA A 92 -3.10 -18.91 -7.01
CA ALA A 92 -3.98 -18.98 -8.19
C ALA A 92 -5.26 -18.10 -8.12
N TRP A 93 -5.45 -17.33 -7.05
CA TRP A 93 -6.54 -16.37 -6.87
C TRP A 93 -6.03 -14.91 -6.76
N CYS A 94 -4.72 -14.68 -6.85
CA CYS A 94 -4.09 -13.36 -6.86
C CYS A 94 -2.78 -13.37 -7.66
N ASP A 95 -2.72 -12.54 -8.69
CA ASP A 95 -1.54 -12.41 -9.54
C ASP A 95 -0.59 -11.32 -9.01
N TYR A 96 0.07 -11.62 -7.89
CA TYR A 96 1.05 -10.68 -7.31
C TYR A 96 2.14 -10.34 -8.30
N MET A 97 2.57 -9.07 -8.28
CA MET A 97 3.81 -8.68 -8.94
C MET A 97 4.98 -9.47 -8.36
N LYS A 98 5.93 -9.83 -9.23
CA LYS A 98 7.13 -10.61 -8.86
C LYS A 98 8.38 -9.81 -9.17
N ASN A 99 9.33 -9.82 -8.22
CA ASN A 99 10.70 -9.38 -8.47
C ASN A 99 11.67 -10.38 -7.84
N GLY A 100 12.27 -11.21 -8.70
CA GLY A 100 13.05 -12.37 -8.28
C GLY A 100 12.23 -13.30 -7.38
N LYS A 101 12.67 -13.47 -6.13
CA LYS A 101 11.99 -14.32 -5.14
C LYS A 101 10.85 -13.61 -4.40
N TRP A 102 10.67 -12.31 -4.58
CA TRP A 102 9.72 -11.51 -3.82
C TRP A 102 8.37 -11.44 -4.51
N ASN A 103 7.30 -11.69 -3.75
CA ASN A 103 5.93 -11.31 -4.08
C ASN A 103 5.68 -9.89 -3.58
N LEU A 104 5.05 -9.07 -4.40
CA LEU A 104 4.77 -7.66 -4.13
C LEU A 104 3.27 -7.40 -4.24
N ALA A 105 2.66 -6.90 -3.18
CA ALA A 105 1.22 -6.60 -3.14
C ALA A 105 0.95 -5.12 -3.42
N ARG A 106 0.02 -4.80 -4.35
CA ARG A 106 -0.44 -3.43 -4.58
C ARG A 106 -1.67 -3.10 -3.76
N VAL A 107 -1.44 -2.95 -2.46
CA VAL A 107 -2.47 -2.59 -1.49
C VAL A 107 -2.61 -1.07 -1.37
N PHE A 108 -3.82 -0.56 -1.59
CA PHE A 108 -4.10 0.88 -1.65
C PHE A 108 -3.76 1.60 -0.36
N ASN A 109 -4.20 1.06 0.79
CA ASN A 109 -3.97 1.68 2.10
C ASN A 109 -2.48 1.86 2.38
N GLY A 110 -1.69 0.78 2.23
CA GLY A 110 -0.26 0.84 2.49
C GLY A 110 0.49 1.78 1.55
N HIS A 111 0.09 1.86 0.28
CA HIS A 111 0.64 2.82 -0.65
C HIS A 111 0.39 4.27 -0.21
N ILE A 112 -0.88 4.64 0.06
CA ILE A 112 -1.23 6.04 0.43
C ILE A 112 -0.57 6.42 1.76
N HIS A 113 -0.56 5.51 2.73
CA HIS A 113 0.14 5.76 4.00
C HIS A 113 1.64 5.99 3.81
N ALA A 114 2.29 5.17 2.98
CA ALA A 114 3.71 5.36 2.68
C ALA A 114 3.97 6.70 1.99
N LEU A 115 3.11 7.09 1.05
CA LEU A 115 3.17 8.35 0.33
C LEU A 115 3.04 9.57 1.27
N PHE A 116 2.12 9.55 2.23
CA PHE A 116 1.95 10.63 3.21
C PHE A 116 3.19 10.89 4.03
N THR A 117 3.96 9.87 4.40
CA THR A 117 5.21 10.09 5.13
C THR A 117 6.26 10.79 4.27
N LEU A 118 6.35 10.46 2.97
CA LEU A 118 7.26 11.17 2.04
C LEU A 118 6.88 12.66 1.97
N MET A 119 5.59 12.95 1.83
CA MET A 119 5.07 14.33 1.83
C MET A 119 5.36 15.04 3.16
N ARG A 120 5.22 14.33 4.29
CA ARG A 120 5.52 14.87 5.63
C ARG A 120 7.00 15.20 5.78
N PHE A 121 7.89 14.35 5.28
CA PHE A 121 9.33 14.63 5.29
C PHE A 121 9.65 15.90 4.51
N ARG A 122 9.13 16.02 3.29
CA ARG A 122 9.28 17.23 2.45
C ARG A 122 8.75 18.47 3.16
N GLU A 123 7.56 18.38 3.74
CA GLU A 123 6.93 19.50 4.46
C GLU A 123 7.82 19.96 5.64
N MET A 124 8.36 19.01 6.40
CA MET A 124 9.18 19.25 7.58
C MET A 124 10.56 19.81 7.26
N THR A 125 11.22 19.27 6.24
CA THR A 125 12.62 19.58 5.92
C THR A 125 12.79 20.63 4.82
N LYS A 126 11.73 20.87 4.03
CA LYS A 126 11.75 21.66 2.79
C LYS A 126 12.70 21.10 1.72
N GLN A 127 13.11 19.84 1.84
CA GLN A 127 13.95 19.15 0.86
C GLN A 127 13.08 18.42 -0.17
N ASP A 128 13.56 18.37 -1.40
CA ASP A 128 12.88 17.85 -2.59
C ASP A 128 13.30 16.41 -2.96
N PHE A 129 14.08 15.74 -2.11
CA PHE A 129 14.66 14.41 -2.38
C PHE A 129 13.65 13.36 -2.84
N TYR A 130 12.40 13.48 -2.41
CA TYR A 130 11.33 12.53 -2.66
C TYR A 130 10.27 13.04 -3.65
N ASP A 131 10.46 14.22 -4.27
CA ASP A 131 9.42 14.83 -5.11
C ASP A 131 9.05 13.97 -6.32
N ASN A 132 10.03 13.33 -6.96
CA ASN A 132 9.76 12.41 -8.08
C ASN A 132 8.91 11.22 -7.61
N ALA A 133 9.30 10.56 -6.51
CA ALA A 133 8.56 9.43 -5.96
C ALA A 133 7.13 9.85 -5.55
N ILE A 134 6.97 11.03 -4.96
CA ILE A 134 5.67 11.59 -4.60
C ILE A 134 4.80 11.81 -5.85
N ALA A 135 5.36 12.44 -6.89
CA ALA A 135 4.64 12.74 -8.12
C ALA A 135 4.22 11.46 -8.86
N GLU A 136 5.14 10.51 -9.03
CA GLU A 136 4.86 9.25 -9.73
C GLU A 136 3.88 8.37 -8.97
N SER A 137 4.00 8.29 -7.64
CA SER A 137 3.07 7.54 -6.79
C SER A 137 1.67 8.15 -6.79
N THR A 138 1.58 9.49 -6.74
CA THR A 138 0.30 10.21 -6.81
C THR A 138 -0.38 9.98 -8.17
N ARG A 139 0.36 10.10 -9.27
CA ARG A 139 -0.14 9.88 -10.63
C ARG A 139 -0.69 8.46 -10.80
N LEU A 140 0.08 7.46 -10.38
CA LEU A 140 -0.34 6.06 -10.44
C LEU A 140 -1.60 5.83 -9.60
N MET A 141 -1.66 6.38 -8.39
CA MET A 141 -2.85 6.30 -7.53
C MET A 141 -4.08 6.92 -8.21
N GLY A 142 -3.94 8.10 -8.82
CA GLY A 142 -5.01 8.75 -9.58
C GLY A 142 -5.56 7.89 -10.72
N SER A 143 -4.69 7.18 -11.45
CA SER A 143 -5.11 6.28 -12.54
C SER A 143 -5.87 5.04 -12.07
N LEU A 144 -5.68 4.63 -10.81
CA LEU A 144 -6.20 3.37 -10.28
C LEU A 144 -7.42 3.55 -9.37
N LEU A 145 -7.55 4.66 -8.64
CA LEU A 145 -8.56 4.83 -7.58
C LEU A 145 -9.98 4.53 -8.04
N GLU A 146 -10.41 5.09 -9.16
CA GLU A 146 -11.78 4.88 -9.67
C GLU A 146 -12.03 3.43 -10.10
N SER A 147 -11.02 2.76 -10.67
CA SER A 147 -11.10 1.35 -11.07
C SER A 147 -11.28 0.39 -9.90
N GLN A 148 -11.07 0.86 -8.66
CA GLN A 148 -11.28 0.05 -7.47
C GLN A 148 -12.73 0.02 -6.99
N VAL A 149 -13.63 0.75 -7.63
CA VAL A 149 -15.06 0.69 -7.34
C VAL A 149 -15.67 -0.51 -8.09
N TYR A 150 -16.05 -1.56 -7.36
CA TYR A 150 -16.61 -2.77 -7.96
C TYR A 150 -18.13 -2.80 -7.85
N ASP A 151 -18.79 -2.94 -9.00
CA ASP A 151 -20.26 -3.01 -9.15
C ASP A 151 -21.03 -1.86 -8.47
N ASN A 152 -20.36 -0.73 -8.18
CA ASN A 152 -20.87 0.35 -7.31
C ASN A 152 -21.24 -0.11 -5.88
N ARG A 153 -20.65 -1.22 -5.42
CA ARG A 153 -20.98 -1.87 -4.14
C ARG A 153 -19.89 -1.74 -3.09
N TYR A 154 -18.62 -1.68 -3.46
CA TYR A 154 -17.50 -1.62 -2.52
C TYR A 154 -16.19 -1.18 -3.21
N PHE A 155 -15.17 -0.89 -2.41
CA PHE A 155 -13.80 -0.67 -2.85
C PHE A 155 -12.95 -1.92 -2.65
N SER A 156 -12.20 -2.34 -3.67
CA SER A 156 -11.23 -3.43 -3.48
C SER A 156 -10.07 -2.99 -2.61
N TYR A 157 -9.56 -3.96 -1.86
CA TYR A 157 -8.37 -3.85 -1.04
C TYR A 157 -7.07 -3.69 -1.85
N CYS A 158 -6.97 -4.35 -3.01
CA CYS A 158 -5.71 -4.56 -3.73
C CYS A 158 -5.96 -4.68 -5.23
N VAL A 159 -5.08 -4.09 -6.05
CA VAL A 159 -5.22 -4.10 -7.51
C VAL A 159 -5.35 -5.53 -8.05
N GLU A 160 -4.59 -6.46 -7.49
CA GLU A 160 -4.61 -7.87 -7.90
C GLU A 160 -5.83 -8.67 -7.39
N MET A 161 -6.70 -8.06 -6.56
CA MET A 161 -7.78 -8.76 -5.87
C MET A 161 -9.12 -7.99 -5.94
N PRO A 162 -9.67 -7.80 -7.16
CA PRO A 162 -10.91 -7.03 -7.38
C PRO A 162 -12.11 -7.52 -6.55
N VAL A 163 -12.17 -8.81 -6.27
CA VAL A 163 -13.28 -9.48 -5.58
C VAL A 163 -13.25 -9.37 -4.06
N TYR A 164 -12.14 -8.90 -3.48
CA TYR A 164 -11.98 -8.82 -2.02
C TYR A 164 -12.20 -7.38 -1.55
N PRO A 165 -13.33 -7.07 -0.87
CA PRO A 165 -13.56 -5.75 -0.34
C PRO A 165 -12.50 -5.41 0.71
N ASP A 166 -12.00 -4.18 0.69
CA ASP A 166 -11.16 -3.64 1.77
C ASP A 166 -11.87 -3.80 3.13
N TYR A 167 -11.20 -4.38 4.13
CA TYR A 167 -11.77 -4.53 5.48
C TYR A 167 -11.93 -3.20 6.23
N GLY A 168 -11.30 -2.14 5.73
CA GLY A 168 -11.38 -0.75 6.18
C GLY A 168 -11.87 0.19 5.08
N GLN A 169 -13.03 -0.10 4.48
CA GLN A 169 -13.67 0.74 3.45
C GLN A 169 -13.71 2.24 3.79
N GLU A 170 -14.08 2.60 5.03
CA GLU A 170 -14.10 4.00 5.48
C GLU A 170 -12.71 4.62 5.45
N ARG A 171 -11.70 3.87 5.93
CA ARG A 171 -10.31 4.30 5.94
C ARG A 171 -9.81 4.52 4.51
N ALA A 172 -10.08 3.60 3.60
CA ALA A 172 -9.67 3.73 2.20
C ALA A 172 -10.25 5.00 1.55
N MET A 173 -11.53 5.27 1.76
CA MET A 173 -12.17 6.51 1.30
C MET A 173 -11.51 7.75 1.92
N LEU A 174 -11.36 7.79 3.25
CA LEU A 174 -10.75 8.93 3.95
C LEU A 174 -9.29 9.17 3.52
N LEU A 175 -8.53 8.11 3.26
CA LEU A 175 -7.17 8.20 2.72
C LEU A 175 -7.15 8.80 1.32
N ALA A 176 -8.06 8.38 0.44
CA ALA A 176 -8.19 8.96 -0.90
C ALA A 176 -8.59 10.44 -0.85
N GLU A 177 -9.56 10.81 0.00
CA GLU A 177 -9.95 12.21 0.22
C GLU A 177 -8.78 13.05 0.75
N SER A 178 -8.03 12.53 1.72
CA SER A 178 -6.85 13.23 2.26
C SER A 178 -5.77 13.41 1.20
N LEU A 179 -5.54 12.40 0.36
CA LEU A 179 -4.57 12.49 -0.73
C LEU A 179 -5.01 13.53 -1.77
N ALA A 180 -6.29 13.54 -2.12
CA ALA A 180 -6.88 14.53 -3.03
C ALA A 180 -6.69 15.97 -2.52
N GLU A 181 -6.91 16.20 -1.22
CA GLU A 181 -6.74 17.52 -0.60
C GLU A 181 -5.27 17.96 -0.61
N LEU A 182 -4.35 17.06 -0.26
CA LEU A 182 -2.91 17.37 -0.15
C LEU A 182 -2.24 17.60 -1.50
N THR A 183 -2.69 16.92 -2.56
CA THR A 183 -2.05 16.95 -3.88
C THR A 183 -2.74 17.88 -4.86
N ARG A 184 -4.05 18.08 -4.71
CA ARG A 184 -4.92 18.73 -5.71
C ARG A 184 -4.80 18.11 -7.11
N ASP A 185 -4.41 16.84 -7.18
CA ASP A 185 -4.36 16.09 -8.43
C ASP A 185 -5.80 15.79 -8.89
N GLU A 186 -6.14 16.18 -10.12
CA GLU A 186 -7.51 16.07 -10.64
C GLU A 186 -7.99 14.62 -10.72
N SER A 187 -7.11 13.68 -11.06
CA SER A 187 -7.45 12.26 -11.17
C SER A 187 -7.67 11.64 -9.80
N VAL A 188 -6.83 11.99 -8.82
CA VAL A 188 -7.05 11.58 -7.42
C VAL A 188 -8.35 12.18 -6.87
N MET A 189 -8.63 13.46 -7.13
CA MET A 189 -9.88 14.11 -6.72
C MET A 189 -11.11 13.43 -7.33
N HIS A 190 -11.05 13.08 -8.63
CA HIS A 190 -12.12 12.35 -9.30
C HIS A 190 -12.35 10.97 -8.67
N GLY A 191 -11.27 10.20 -8.47
CA GLY A 191 -11.33 8.91 -7.79
C GLY A 191 -11.92 9.02 -6.39
N ALA A 192 -11.41 9.94 -5.55
CA ALA A 192 -11.91 10.15 -4.20
C ALA A 192 -13.41 10.53 -4.17
N GLN A 193 -13.90 11.30 -5.14
CA GLN A 193 -15.32 11.62 -5.28
C GLN A 193 -16.15 10.39 -5.66
N ALA A 194 -15.66 9.53 -6.56
CA ALA A 194 -16.32 8.27 -6.90
C ALA A 194 -16.46 7.36 -5.67
N LEU A 195 -15.41 7.29 -4.85
CA LEU A 195 -15.43 6.58 -3.57
C LEU A 195 -16.48 7.19 -2.62
N LYS A 196 -16.42 8.49 -2.39
CA LYS A 196 -17.36 9.21 -1.52
C LYS A 196 -18.82 9.03 -1.95
N LYS A 197 -19.09 8.98 -3.26
CA LYS A 197 -20.44 8.85 -3.82
C LYS A 197 -21.14 7.57 -3.40
N ILE A 198 -20.43 6.44 -3.39
CA ILE A 198 -21.04 5.15 -3.02
C ILE A 198 -20.93 4.85 -1.52
N TRP A 199 -20.13 5.60 -0.76
CA TRP A 199 -19.89 5.36 0.66
C TRP A 199 -21.15 5.19 1.52
N PRO A 200 -22.24 5.98 1.37
CA PRO A 200 -23.45 5.76 2.18
C PRO A 200 -24.03 4.35 2.03
N GLU A 201 -24.02 3.81 0.81
CA GLU A 201 -24.49 2.45 0.51
C GLU A 201 -23.52 1.39 1.06
N VAL A 202 -22.21 1.60 0.87
CA VAL A 202 -21.16 0.73 1.42
C VAL A 202 -21.29 0.65 2.94
N LYS A 203 -21.47 1.79 3.61
CA LYS A 203 -21.60 1.88 5.06
C LYS A 203 -22.83 1.15 5.59
N ALA A 204 -23.97 1.31 4.93
CA ALA A 204 -25.21 0.63 5.30
C ALA A 204 -25.10 -0.90 5.18
N ASN A 205 -24.33 -1.39 4.20
CA ASN A 205 -24.24 -2.82 3.87
C ASN A 205 -22.89 -3.45 4.22
N ASN A 206 -22.02 -2.77 4.98
CA ASN A 206 -20.61 -3.16 5.14
C ASN A 206 -20.46 -4.62 5.63
N ALA A 207 -21.27 -5.05 6.61
CA ALA A 207 -21.19 -6.41 7.12
C ALA A 207 -21.53 -7.48 6.05
N GLU A 208 -22.53 -7.23 5.21
CA GLU A 208 -22.91 -8.11 4.11
C GLU A 208 -21.83 -8.12 3.02
N ILE A 209 -21.31 -6.95 2.66
CA ILE A 209 -20.22 -6.78 1.70
C ILE A 209 -18.99 -7.60 2.14
N GLN A 210 -18.56 -7.45 3.40
CA GLN A 210 -17.42 -8.20 3.94
C GLN A 210 -17.66 -9.71 3.89
N THR A 211 -18.85 -10.17 4.31
CA THR A 211 -19.18 -11.59 4.34
C THR A 211 -19.25 -12.21 2.94
N SER A 212 -19.90 -11.52 2.01
CA SER A 212 -20.04 -11.97 0.62
C SER A 212 -18.72 -11.94 -0.13
N GLY A 213 -17.93 -10.89 0.05
CA GLY A 213 -16.58 -10.76 -0.52
C GLY A 213 -15.61 -11.81 0.01
N PHE A 214 -15.61 -12.05 1.33
CA PHE A 214 -14.81 -13.14 1.94
C PHE A 214 -15.21 -14.49 1.35
N SER A 215 -16.50 -14.79 1.28
CA SER A 215 -17.01 -16.05 0.73
C SER A 215 -16.67 -16.21 -0.76
N ALA A 216 -16.71 -15.13 -1.54
CA ALA A 216 -16.36 -15.15 -2.96
C ALA A 216 -14.86 -15.42 -3.14
N ALA A 217 -14.01 -14.71 -2.41
CA ALA A 217 -12.57 -14.94 -2.45
C ALA A 217 -12.19 -16.35 -1.94
N GLU A 218 -12.88 -16.86 -0.92
CA GLU A 218 -12.65 -18.21 -0.38
C GLU A 218 -13.00 -19.28 -1.41
N LYS A 219 -14.12 -19.14 -2.12
CA LYS A 219 -14.49 -20.04 -3.22
C LYS A 219 -13.43 -20.07 -4.32
N ILE A 220 -12.90 -18.91 -4.70
CA ILE A 220 -11.84 -18.81 -5.71
C ILE A 220 -10.59 -19.51 -5.18
N TYR A 221 -10.17 -19.24 -3.94
CA TYR A 221 -9.05 -19.92 -3.28
C TYR A 221 -9.21 -21.44 -3.26
N LEU A 222 -10.35 -21.96 -2.77
CA LEU A 222 -10.64 -23.39 -2.70
C LEU A 222 -10.64 -24.04 -4.09
N SER A 223 -11.14 -23.35 -5.11
CA SER A 223 -11.10 -23.83 -6.50
C SER A 223 -9.68 -23.87 -7.08
N ALA A 224 -8.81 -22.98 -6.62
CA ALA A 224 -7.43 -22.87 -7.04
C ALA A 224 -6.56 -23.99 -6.42
N VAL A 225 -6.77 -24.31 -5.15
CA VAL A 225 -5.98 -25.34 -4.44
C VAL A 225 -6.47 -26.77 -4.70
N SER A 226 -7.75 -26.96 -5.04
CA SER A 226 -8.31 -28.28 -5.39
C SER A 226 -7.94 -28.77 -6.79
N LYS A 227 -7.36 -27.92 -7.63
CA LYS A 227 -6.87 -28.26 -8.98
C LYS A 227 -5.38 -28.66 -9.01
N LYS A 228 -4.70 -28.67 -7.86
CA LYS A 228 -3.35 -29.22 -7.69
C LYS A 228 -3.43 -30.60 -7.07
#